data_AF-A0A4U7D1E6-F1
#
_entry.id   AF-A0A4U7D1E6-F1
#
_cell.length_a   1.000
_cell.length_b   1.000
_cell.length_c   1.000
_cell.angle_alpha   90.00
_cell.angle_beta   90.00
_cell.angle_gamma   90.00
#
_symmetry.space_group_name_H-M   'P 1'
#
loop_
_entity.id
_entity.type
_entity.pdbx_description
1 polymer ?
#
loop_
_entity_poly.entity_id
_entity_poly.type
_entity_poly.pdbx_seq_one_letter_code
_entity_poly.pdbx_strand_id
1 'polypeptide(L)'
;MSQGGDASTRARAATAVALLLLLAGCGGVVPGGAAPPDASPPDSPPIDSEPNETADERLVDVPFPAGFSRTGIDIATARERSVTFLRTEPVTGAAVERFRAGAYADYEYDATSERTRFRLDVHNGYVDVTRSEVYVDGGVRYSRSARNRDVSFEASNGSLAETRYRAADSMWAVASRILTVADFRAVRTVDEDGERLIRYAPTDVAVRNATDIRGYLTVDRNGVVREAVLAYDRAGESKRFEYAVAPRSADSEVAPPAWLPAARADA
;
A
#
# COMPACT_ATOMS: atom_id res chain seq x y z
N MET A 1 -59.87 26.01 -27.61
CA MET A 1 -60.05 26.98 -28.71
C MET A 1 -58.85 27.93 -28.61
N SER A 2 -57.75 27.74 -29.36
CA SER A 2 -57.54 28.15 -30.78
C SER A 2 -58.13 29.54 -31.05
N GLN A 3 -57.45 30.54 -31.58
CA GLN A 3 -56.23 30.74 -32.39
C GLN A 3 -55.92 32.26 -32.26
N GLY A 4 -54.81 32.87 -32.66
CA GLY A 4 -53.77 32.56 -33.63
C GLY A 4 -53.14 33.90 -34.08
N GLY A 5 -52.00 33.85 -34.76
CA GLY A 5 -51.38 35.02 -35.37
C GLY A 5 -49.87 34.94 -35.57
N ASP A 6 -49.42 33.98 -36.38
CA ASP A 6 -48.50 34.10 -37.56
C ASP A 6 -47.62 35.36 -37.71
N ALA A 7 -46.42 35.34 -38.30
CA ALA A 7 -45.55 34.31 -38.87
C ALA A 7 -44.24 34.98 -39.36
N SER A 8 -43.17 34.16 -39.49
CA SER A 8 -42.04 34.29 -40.44
C SER A 8 -41.02 35.44 -40.20
N THR A 9 -39.70 35.27 -40.32
CA THR A 9 -38.99 34.66 -41.46
C THR A 9 -37.48 34.46 -41.17
N ARG A 10 -36.97 33.31 -41.65
CA ARG A 10 -35.62 32.99 -42.19
C ARG A 10 -34.39 32.77 -41.29
N ALA A 11 -33.98 31.50 -41.36
CA ALA A 11 -32.67 30.90 -41.23
C ALA A 11 -31.51 31.62 -41.95
N ARG A 12 -30.31 31.46 -41.38
CA ARG A 12 -29.07 31.19 -42.14
C ARG A 12 -28.24 30.13 -41.42
N ALA A 13 -28.20 28.96 -42.02
CA ALA A 13 -27.13 27.98 -41.84
C ALA A 13 -25.85 28.51 -42.48
N ALA A 14 -24.70 28.28 -41.85
CA ALA A 14 -23.40 28.38 -42.49
C ALA A 14 -22.68 27.05 -42.28
N THR A 15 -22.93 26.14 -43.22
CA THR A 15 -22.13 24.95 -43.46
C THR A 15 -20.88 25.41 -44.22
N ALA A 16 -19.70 25.10 -43.71
CA ALA A 16 -18.47 25.13 -44.49
C ALA A 16 -17.73 23.80 -44.26
N VAL A 17 -17.79 22.96 -45.28
CA VAL A 17 -17.02 21.74 -45.46
C VAL A 17 -15.78 22.09 -46.27
N ALA A 18 -14.60 21.66 -45.83
CA ALA A 18 -13.47 21.24 -46.67
C ALA A 18 -12.41 20.62 -45.73
N LEU A 19 -12.34 19.28 -45.65
CA LEU A 19 -11.55 18.35 -46.48
C LEU A 19 -10.16 18.07 -45.89
N LEU A 20 -10.01 16.81 -45.46
CA LEU A 20 -8.81 16.10 -45.05
C LEU A 20 -7.73 16.08 -46.13
N LEU A 21 -6.46 16.17 -45.72
CA LEU A 21 -5.37 15.37 -46.30
C LEU A 21 -4.31 15.07 -45.20
N LEU A 22 -4.07 13.78 -44.99
CA LEU A 22 -2.99 13.18 -44.21
C LEU A 22 -1.64 13.33 -44.94
N LEU A 23 -0.52 13.45 -44.20
CA LEU A 23 0.63 12.52 -44.24
C LEU A 23 1.89 13.06 -43.50
N ALA A 24 2.47 12.15 -42.71
CA ALA A 24 3.90 11.94 -42.39
C ALA A 24 4.68 12.92 -41.48
N GLY A 25 4.92 12.45 -40.25
CA GLY A 25 6.22 12.31 -39.56
C GLY A 25 7.31 13.39 -39.65
N CYS A 26 7.75 13.88 -38.48
CA CYS A 26 9.14 13.81 -37.98
C CYS A 26 9.26 14.55 -36.63
N GLY A 27 10.17 14.07 -35.78
CA GLY A 27 10.23 14.37 -34.35
C GLY A 27 10.66 15.79 -33.96
N GLY A 28 10.57 16.08 -32.66
CA GLY A 28 11.04 17.33 -32.08
C GLY A 28 10.70 17.44 -30.60
N VAL A 29 11.68 17.09 -29.78
CA VAL A 29 11.69 17.06 -28.30
C VAL A 29 11.56 18.47 -27.73
N VAL A 30 10.76 18.67 -26.66
CA VAL A 30 10.82 19.85 -25.79
C VAL A 30 11.34 19.41 -24.42
N PRO A 31 12.45 19.99 -23.91
CA PRO A 31 13.05 19.58 -22.65
C PRO A 31 12.50 20.35 -21.43
N GLY A 32 12.35 19.62 -20.33
CA GLY A 32 12.85 20.04 -19.02
C GLY A 32 12.00 20.98 -18.17
N GLY A 33 11.02 20.41 -17.46
CA GLY A 33 10.52 20.93 -16.19
C GLY A 33 10.26 19.76 -15.27
N ALA A 34 11.16 19.51 -14.32
CA ALA A 34 11.11 18.35 -13.44
C ALA A 34 9.84 18.37 -12.59
N ALA A 35 8.99 17.35 -12.76
CA ALA A 35 8.02 16.98 -11.75
C ALA A 35 8.80 16.56 -10.48
N PRO A 36 8.32 16.90 -9.27
CA PRO A 36 8.97 16.46 -8.05
C PRO A 36 9.01 14.93 -8.04
N PRO A 37 10.12 14.30 -7.60
CA PRO A 37 10.23 12.86 -7.59
C PRO A 37 9.23 12.30 -6.58
N ASP A 38 8.28 11.51 -7.08
CA ASP A 38 7.59 10.51 -6.28
C ASP A 38 8.68 9.63 -5.67
N ALA A 39 8.82 9.69 -4.34
CA ALA A 39 9.66 8.77 -3.61
C ALA A 39 9.12 7.37 -3.88
N SER A 40 9.86 6.61 -4.69
CA SER A 40 9.57 5.20 -4.93
C SER A 40 9.77 4.46 -3.59
N PRO A 41 8.92 3.47 -3.26
CA PRO A 41 9.17 2.60 -2.12
C PRO A 41 10.54 1.91 -2.30
N PRO A 42 11.17 1.41 -1.21
CA PRO A 42 12.45 0.73 -1.31
C PRO A 42 12.39 -0.39 -2.36
N ASP A 43 13.43 -0.47 -3.19
CA ASP A 43 13.64 -1.46 -4.25
C ASP A 43 13.77 -2.87 -3.64
N SER A 44 12.64 -3.45 -3.23
CA SER A 44 12.52 -4.89 -3.06
C SER A 44 12.59 -5.54 -4.45
N PRO A 45 13.52 -6.49 -4.69
CA PRO A 45 13.61 -7.14 -6.00
C PRO A 45 12.29 -7.84 -6.34
N PRO A 46 11.88 -7.88 -7.62
CA PRO A 46 10.68 -8.59 -8.03
C PRO A 46 10.83 -10.08 -7.67
N ILE A 47 9.88 -10.60 -6.88
CA ILE A 47 9.79 -12.01 -6.45
C ILE A 47 9.55 -12.98 -7.63
N ASP A 48 9.39 -12.45 -8.84
CA ASP A 48 8.86 -13.18 -9.98
C ASP A 48 9.83 -14.24 -10.54
N SER A 49 11.07 -14.38 -10.02
CA SER A 49 12.03 -15.36 -10.56
C SER A 49 12.92 -16.11 -9.57
N GLU A 50 12.92 -15.79 -8.27
CA GLU A 50 13.84 -16.44 -7.32
C GLU A 50 13.15 -17.61 -6.58
N PRO A 51 13.73 -18.82 -6.57
CA PRO A 51 13.25 -19.93 -5.76
C PRO A 51 13.41 -19.64 -4.26
N ASN A 52 12.62 -20.30 -3.42
CA ASN A 52 12.73 -20.13 -1.97
C ASN A 52 14.14 -20.48 -1.47
N GLU A 53 14.66 -19.62 -0.62
CA GLU A 53 15.99 -19.78 -0.04
C GLU A 53 16.08 -21.05 0.82
N THR A 54 17.25 -21.69 0.79
CA THR A 54 17.58 -22.81 1.66
C THR A 54 18.34 -22.32 2.88
N ALA A 55 18.25 -23.06 3.99
CA ALA A 55 18.83 -22.61 5.25
C ALA A 55 20.35 -22.59 5.20
N ASP A 56 20.96 -21.46 5.55
CA ASP A 56 22.40 -21.31 5.76
C ASP A 56 22.81 -22.04 7.06
N GLU A 57 23.93 -22.76 7.00
CA GLU A 57 24.54 -23.41 8.16
C GLU A 57 25.00 -22.38 9.21
N ARG A 58 25.23 -21.11 8.83
CA ARG A 58 25.66 -20.02 9.72
C ARG A 58 24.59 -19.51 10.69
N LEU A 59 23.38 -20.05 10.65
CA LEU A 59 22.30 -19.72 11.61
C LEU A 59 22.47 -20.34 13.00
N VAL A 60 23.46 -21.22 13.22
CA VAL A 60 23.61 -21.98 14.48
C VAL A 60 23.87 -21.07 15.70
N ASP A 61 24.52 -19.92 15.50
CA ASP A 61 24.90 -18.99 16.57
C ASP A 61 24.06 -17.69 16.61
N VAL A 62 22.95 -17.63 15.86
CA VAL A 62 22.12 -16.42 15.78
C VAL A 62 21.12 -16.39 16.94
N PRO A 63 21.13 -15.36 17.80
CA PRO A 63 20.10 -15.20 18.82
C PRO A 63 18.77 -14.82 18.17
N PHE A 64 17.72 -15.57 18.47
CA PHE A 64 16.36 -15.27 18.02
C PHE A 64 15.64 -14.37 19.03
N PRO A 65 14.83 -13.39 18.58
CA PRO A 65 13.97 -12.64 19.47
C PRO A 65 12.94 -13.57 20.12
N ALA A 66 12.50 -13.24 21.34
CA ALA A 66 11.48 -14.07 22.02
C ALA A 66 10.22 -14.24 21.15
N GLY A 67 9.67 -15.45 21.10
CA GLY A 67 8.58 -15.84 20.18
C GLY A 67 9.04 -16.29 18.79
N PHE A 68 10.34 -16.19 18.48
CA PHE A 68 10.90 -16.61 17.20
C PHE A 68 11.93 -17.70 17.39
N SER A 69 12.04 -18.58 16.40
CA SER A 69 13.00 -19.67 16.38
C SER A 69 13.44 -19.97 14.95
N ARG A 70 14.33 -20.95 14.80
CA ARG A 70 14.76 -21.41 13.48
C ARG A 70 13.62 -22.04 12.67
N THR A 71 12.64 -22.65 13.33
CA THR A 71 11.60 -23.48 12.68
C THR A 71 10.19 -22.96 12.87
N GLY A 72 10.02 -21.77 13.46
CA GLY A 72 8.69 -21.26 13.72
C GLY A 72 8.66 -19.86 14.31
N ILE A 73 7.49 -19.25 14.19
CA ILE A 73 7.15 -17.90 14.61
C ILE A 73 5.87 -17.98 15.44
N ASP A 74 5.90 -17.47 16.67
CA ASP A 74 4.71 -17.21 17.45
C ASP A 74 4.00 -15.96 16.91
N ILE A 75 2.89 -16.19 16.20
CA ILE A 75 2.10 -15.14 15.54
C ILE A 75 1.54 -14.14 16.56
N ALA A 76 1.20 -14.57 17.79
CA ALA A 76 0.66 -13.67 18.80
C ALA A 76 1.73 -12.68 19.27
N THR A 77 2.93 -13.17 19.55
CA THR A 77 4.08 -12.34 19.91
C THR A 77 4.50 -11.41 18.76
N ALA A 78 4.56 -11.92 17.53
CA ALA A 78 4.89 -11.13 16.34
C ALA A 78 3.87 -9.99 16.13
N ARG A 79 2.58 -10.27 16.33
CA ARG A 79 1.51 -9.27 16.28
C ARG A 79 1.68 -8.21 17.33
N GLU A 80 1.82 -8.61 18.59
CA GLU A 80 1.94 -7.67 19.70
C GLU A 80 3.06 -6.67 19.44
N ARG A 81 4.24 -7.16 19.05
CA ARG A 81 5.42 -6.33 18.80
C ARG A 81 5.27 -5.41 17.60
N SER A 82 4.81 -5.95 16.47
CA SER A 82 4.70 -5.18 15.23
C SER A 82 3.57 -4.15 15.30
N VAL A 83 2.46 -4.48 15.94
CA VAL A 83 1.36 -3.53 16.19
C VAL A 83 1.78 -2.45 17.18
N THR A 84 2.53 -2.79 18.23
CA THR A 84 3.08 -1.80 19.16
C THR A 84 4.00 -0.84 18.44
N PHE A 85 4.94 -1.36 17.65
CA PHE A 85 5.85 -0.57 16.83
C PHE A 85 5.11 0.44 15.93
N LEU A 86 4.09 0.00 15.19
CA LEU A 86 3.27 0.87 14.34
C LEU A 86 2.52 1.96 15.11
N ARG A 87 2.12 1.67 16.35
CA ARG A 87 1.34 2.59 17.20
C ARG A 87 2.20 3.62 17.92
N THR A 88 3.45 3.30 18.26
CA THR A 88 4.29 4.14 19.12
C THR A 88 5.43 4.84 18.38
N GLU A 89 6.08 4.17 17.43
CA GLU A 89 7.30 4.68 16.81
C GLU A 89 7.03 5.58 15.61
N PRO A 90 7.87 6.57 15.29
CA PRO A 90 7.83 7.20 13.98
C PRO A 90 8.10 6.16 12.88
N VAL A 91 7.16 5.98 11.97
CA VAL A 91 7.19 4.88 10.99
C VAL A 91 6.70 5.32 9.63
N THR A 92 7.22 4.65 8.61
CA THR A 92 6.64 4.58 7.28
C THR A 92 6.33 3.13 6.96
N GLY A 93 5.28 2.89 6.19
CA GLY A 93 4.90 1.54 5.83
C GLY A 93 3.95 1.48 4.64
N ALA A 94 4.03 0.36 3.94
CA ALA A 94 3.14 0.01 2.86
C ALA A 94 2.72 -1.46 2.97
N ALA A 95 1.52 -1.77 2.49
CA ALA A 95 1.09 -3.15 2.33
C ALA A 95 0.25 -3.28 1.07
N VAL A 96 0.25 -4.47 0.47
CA VAL A 96 -0.50 -4.78 -0.74
C VAL A 96 -1.13 -6.16 -0.60
N GLU A 97 -2.40 -6.26 -0.95
CA GLU A 97 -3.11 -7.52 -1.09
C GLU A 97 -3.62 -7.65 -2.52
N ARG A 98 -3.12 -8.61 -3.30
CA ARG A 98 -3.64 -8.94 -4.63
C ARG A 98 -4.40 -10.25 -4.53
N PHE A 99 -5.73 -10.14 -4.54
CA PHE A 99 -6.63 -11.28 -4.39
C PHE A 99 -6.85 -12.03 -5.69
N ARG A 100 -6.94 -11.35 -6.84
CA ARG A 100 -7.11 -11.93 -8.18
C ARG A 100 -6.90 -10.82 -9.20
N ALA A 101 -6.92 -11.16 -10.50
CA ALA A 101 -6.81 -10.18 -11.57
C ALA A 101 -7.84 -9.04 -11.38
N GLY A 102 -7.33 -7.80 -11.30
CA GLY A 102 -8.12 -6.59 -11.10
C GLY A 102 -8.65 -6.34 -9.69
N ALA A 103 -8.47 -7.27 -8.72
CA ALA A 103 -8.92 -7.07 -7.34
C ALA A 103 -7.74 -7.03 -6.37
N TYR A 104 -7.49 -5.84 -5.80
CA TYR A 104 -6.37 -5.59 -4.89
C TYR A 104 -6.69 -4.51 -3.85
N ALA A 105 -5.91 -4.47 -2.78
CA ALA A 105 -5.93 -3.41 -1.80
C ALA A 105 -4.50 -2.90 -1.55
N ASP A 106 -4.29 -1.60 -1.65
CA ASP A 106 -3.03 -0.92 -1.33
C ASP A 106 -3.20 -0.10 -0.06
N TYR A 107 -2.22 -0.21 0.83
CA TYR A 107 -2.18 0.47 2.11
C TYR A 107 -0.91 1.31 2.17
N GLU A 108 -1.05 2.54 2.65
CA GLU A 108 0.09 3.38 3.02
C GLU A 108 -0.12 3.96 4.39
N TYR A 109 0.95 4.00 5.16
CA TYR A 109 0.94 4.50 6.52
C TYR A 109 2.20 5.31 6.80
N ASP A 110 2.00 6.52 7.30
CA ASP A 110 3.07 7.40 7.75
C ASP A 110 2.69 8.00 9.10
N ALA A 111 3.62 7.98 10.05
CA ALA A 111 3.37 8.54 11.37
C ALA A 111 4.61 9.14 12.01
N THR A 112 4.40 10.26 12.70
CA THR A 112 5.31 10.85 13.69
C THR A 112 4.58 10.97 15.04
N SER A 113 5.22 11.60 16.03
CA SER A 113 4.59 11.92 17.31
C SER A 113 3.44 12.94 17.19
N GLU A 114 3.38 13.70 16.11
CA GLU A 114 2.47 14.85 15.96
C GLU A 114 1.47 14.69 14.81
N ARG A 115 1.80 13.87 13.81
CA ARG A 115 1.00 13.70 12.61
C ARG A 115 0.90 12.24 12.23
N THR A 116 -0.22 11.86 11.63
CA THR A 116 -0.35 10.56 10.99
C THR A 116 -1.17 10.66 9.71
N ARG A 117 -0.78 9.87 8.72
CA ARG A 117 -1.47 9.69 7.46
C ARG A 117 -1.67 8.20 7.24
N PHE A 118 -2.88 7.82 6.87
CA PHE A 118 -3.20 6.46 6.47
C PHE A 118 -4.05 6.50 5.20
N ARG A 119 -3.66 5.72 4.19
CA ARG A 119 -4.38 5.57 2.93
C ARG A 119 -4.70 4.10 2.71
N LEU A 120 -5.91 3.84 2.24
CA LEU A 120 -6.39 2.54 1.80
C LEU A 120 -7.10 2.70 0.47
N ASP A 121 -6.56 2.08 -0.57
CA ASP A 121 -7.17 2.00 -1.89
C ASP A 121 -7.60 0.55 -2.14
N VAL A 122 -8.90 0.31 -2.25
CA VAL A 122 -9.48 -1.00 -2.55
C VAL A 122 -10.06 -1.01 -3.96
N HIS A 123 -9.50 -1.87 -4.78
CA HIS A 123 -9.96 -2.18 -6.12
C HIS A 123 -10.73 -3.50 -6.08
N ASN A 124 -12.03 -3.46 -6.33
CA ASN A 124 -12.89 -4.64 -6.39
C ASN A 124 -13.19 -5.00 -7.85
N GLY A 125 -12.13 -5.34 -8.59
CA GLY A 125 -12.20 -5.52 -10.04
C GLY A 125 -11.85 -4.22 -10.78
N TYR A 126 -12.08 -4.20 -12.11
CA TYR A 126 -11.61 -3.10 -12.96
C TYR A 126 -12.37 -1.78 -12.81
N VAL A 127 -13.56 -1.78 -12.20
CA VAL A 127 -14.50 -0.64 -12.26
C VAL A 127 -14.93 -0.10 -10.91
N ASP A 128 -14.82 -0.85 -9.81
CA ASP A 128 -15.22 -0.40 -8.47
C ASP A 128 -13.98 -0.12 -7.63
N VAL A 129 -13.67 1.17 -7.47
CA VAL A 129 -12.51 1.65 -6.72
C VAL A 129 -12.99 2.48 -5.55
N THR A 130 -12.59 2.08 -4.34
CA THR A 130 -12.83 2.81 -3.10
C THR A 130 -11.51 3.29 -2.55
N ARG A 131 -11.37 4.58 -2.33
CA ARG A 131 -10.20 5.21 -1.69
C ARG A 131 -10.63 5.84 -0.39
N SER A 132 -9.97 5.47 0.70
CA SER A 132 -10.09 6.12 2.00
C SER A 132 -8.74 6.66 2.40
N GLU A 133 -8.69 7.93 2.78
CA GLU A 133 -7.48 8.54 3.28
C GLU A 133 -7.78 9.38 4.51
N VAL A 134 -6.95 9.26 5.53
CA VAL A 134 -7.07 9.96 6.80
C VAL A 134 -5.75 10.65 7.08
N TYR A 135 -5.83 11.91 7.53
CA TYR A 135 -4.70 12.70 7.99
C TYR A 135 -5.06 13.38 9.31
N VAL A 136 -4.19 13.29 10.31
CA VAL A 136 -4.39 13.95 11.61
C VAL A 136 -3.26 14.93 11.86
N ASP A 137 -3.62 16.14 12.24
CA ASP A 137 -2.71 17.23 12.57
C ASP A 137 -3.37 18.17 13.57
N GLY A 138 -2.67 18.53 14.63
CA GLY A 138 -3.17 19.48 15.64
C GLY A 138 -4.50 19.09 16.31
N GLY A 139 -4.81 17.80 16.44
CA GLY A 139 -6.07 17.31 17.04
C GLY A 139 -7.29 17.34 16.11
N VAL A 140 -7.08 17.68 14.84
CA VAL A 140 -8.11 17.58 13.80
C VAL A 140 -7.83 16.37 12.94
N ARG A 141 -8.85 15.54 12.73
CA ARG A 141 -8.85 14.41 11.80
C ARG A 141 -9.55 14.84 10.52
N TYR A 142 -8.78 14.87 9.45
CA TYR A 142 -9.25 15.07 8.10
C TYR A 142 -9.40 13.71 7.43
N SER A 143 -10.52 13.49 6.76
CA SER A 143 -10.71 12.30 5.94
C SER A 143 -11.24 12.63 4.57
N ARG A 144 -10.76 11.86 3.59
CA ARG A 144 -11.27 11.82 2.24
C ARG A 144 -11.78 10.41 1.97
N SER A 145 -13.02 10.31 1.55
CA SER A 145 -13.57 9.07 1.00
C SER A 145 -13.91 9.30 -0.46
N ALA A 146 -13.54 8.37 -1.32
CA ALA A 146 -13.92 8.39 -2.71
C ALA A 146 -14.39 7.01 -3.12
N ARG A 147 -15.52 6.93 -3.82
CA ARG A 147 -15.95 5.73 -4.52
C ARG A 147 -16.29 6.10 -5.94
N ASN A 148 -15.53 5.58 -6.89
CA ASN A 148 -15.66 5.95 -8.30
C ASN A 148 -15.53 7.47 -8.50
N ARG A 149 -16.61 8.16 -8.88
CA ARG A 149 -16.63 9.62 -9.10
C ARG A 149 -17.10 10.41 -7.89
N ASP A 150 -17.68 9.76 -6.89
CA ASP A 150 -18.21 10.41 -5.71
C ASP A 150 -17.09 10.59 -4.69
N VAL A 151 -16.82 11.84 -4.32
CA VAL A 151 -15.76 12.21 -3.37
C VAL A 151 -16.40 13.01 -2.25
N SER A 152 -16.09 12.64 -1.00
CA SER A 152 -16.46 13.40 0.19
C SER A 152 -15.23 13.73 1.01
N PHE A 153 -15.30 14.88 1.67
CA PHE A 153 -14.32 15.34 2.63
C PHE A 153 -15.01 15.57 3.97
N GLU A 154 -14.30 15.27 5.05
CA GLU A 154 -14.78 15.50 6.41
C GLU A 154 -13.59 15.99 7.26
N ALA A 155 -13.85 16.97 8.12
CA ALA A 155 -12.95 17.40 9.16
C ALA A 155 -13.68 17.32 10.50
N SER A 156 -13.09 16.60 11.46
CA SER A 156 -13.67 16.44 12.79
C SER A 156 -12.59 16.43 13.86
N ASN A 157 -12.98 16.62 15.12
CA ASN A 157 -12.08 16.39 16.24
C ASN A 157 -11.61 14.93 16.20
N GLY A 158 -10.30 14.71 16.29
CA GLY A 158 -9.76 13.36 16.26
C GLY A 158 -8.38 13.25 16.88
N SER A 159 -8.01 12.03 17.24
CA SER A 159 -6.76 11.77 17.92
C SER A 159 -5.77 11.02 17.04
N LEU A 160 -4.49 11.33 17.24
CA LEU A 160 -3.37 10.55 16.69
C LEU A 160 -3.46 9.11 17.18
N ALA A 161 -3.62 8.91 18.48
CA ALA A 161 -3.64 7.59 19.09
C ALA A 161 -4.71 6.66 18.49
N GLU A 162 -5.95 7.14 18.34
CA GLU A 162 -7.04 6.35 17.73
C GLU A 162 -6.77 6.04 16.26
N THR A 163 -6.27 7.02 15.50
CA THR A 163 -5.97 6.82 14.07
C THR A 163 -4.84 5.82 13.89
N ARG A 164 -3.77 5.92 14.69
CA ARG A 164 -2.66 4.97 14.70
C ARG A 164 -3.09 3.58 15.15
N TYR A 165 -3.99 3.47 16.12
CA TYR A 165 -4.57 2.19 16.53
C TYR A 165 -5.24 1.47 15.34
N ARG A 166 -6.13 2.17 14.63
CA ARG A 166 -6.86 1.60 13.48
C ARG A 166 -5.93 1.29 12.31
N ALA A 167 -5.03 2.22 11.97
CA ALA A 167 -4.07 2.04 10.89
C ALA A 167 -3.14 0.84 11.16
N ALA A 168 -2.64 0.69 12.40
CA ALA A 168 -1.81 -0.43 12.79
C ALA A 168 -2.53 -1.78 12.65
N ASP A 169 -3.81 -1.85 13.05
CA ASP A 169 -4.61 -3.06 12.90
C ASP A 169 -4.86 -3.39 11.41
N SER A 170 -5.14 -2.39 10.57
CA SER A 170 -5.28 -2.57 9.12
C SER A 170 -3.99 -3.02 8.45
N MET A 171 -2.86 -2.38 8.74
CA MET A 171 -1.55 -2.74 8.22
C MET A 171 -1.16 -4.17 8.62
N TRP A 172 -1.33 -4.52 9.90
CA TRP A 172 -1.00 -5.86 10.41
C TRP A 172 -1.89 -6.96 9.84
N ALA A 173 -3.12 -6.66 9.40
CA ALA A 173 -4.00 -7.66 8.80
C ALA A 173 -3.33 -8.38 7.62
N VAL A 174 -2.52 -7.67 6.82
CA VAL A 174 -1.79 -8.23 5.68
C VAL A 174 -0.66 -9.16 6.14
N ALA A 175 0.18 -8.72 7.08
CA ALA A 175 1.23 -9.56 7.65
C ALA A 175 0.66 -10.80 8.36
N SER A 176 -0.44 -10.64 9.09
CA SER A 176 -1.16 -11.73 9.75
C SER A 176 -1.66 -12.76 8.74
N ARG A 177 -2.15 -12.31 7.58
CA ARG A 177 -2.59 -13.19 6.48
C ARG A 177 -1.43 -14.03 5.99
N ILE A 178 -0.27 -13.43 5.75
CA ILE A 178 0.95 -14.11 5.30
C ILE A 178 1.37 -15.19 6.32
N LEU A 179 1.48 -14.81 7.59
CA LEU A 179 1.89 -15.70 8.69
C LEU A 179 0.88 -16.81 8.99
N THR A 180 -0.39 -16.64 8.64
CA THR A 180 -1.42 -17.69 8.80
C THR A 180 -1.47 -18.62 7.60
N VAL A 181 -1.12 -18.12 6.41
CA VAL A 181 -1.16 -18.91 5.17
C VAL A 181 0.10 -19.76 5.02
N ALA A 182 1.26 -19.29 5.45
CA ALA A 182 2.54 -19.98 5.25
C ALA A 182 3.25 -20.28 6.57
N ASP A 183 3.86 -21.45 6.64
CA ASP A 183 4.86 -21.78 7.66
C ASP A 183 6.21 -21.25 7.21
N PHE A 184 7.02 -20.78 8.16
CA PHE A 184 8.28 -20.11 7.89
C PHE A 184 9.42 -20.73 8.69
N ARG A 185 10.58 -20.88 8.02
CA ARG A 185 11.85 -21.24 8.68
C ARG A 185 12.87 -20.13 8.49
N ALA A 186 13.71 -19.90 9.49
CA ALA A 186 14.83 -18.99 9.35
C ALA A 186 15.84 -19.57 8.35
N VAL A 187 16.32 -18.73 7.44
CA VAL A 187 17.28 -19.13 6.38
C VAL A 187 18.61 -18.40 6.45
N ARG A 188 18.64 -17.12 6.83
CA ARG A 188 19.88 -16.36 7.02
C ARG A 188 19.64 -15.11 7.86
N THR A 189 20.71 -14.42 8.21
CA THR A 189 20.65 -13.02 8.65
C THR A 189 20.91 -12.08 7.47
N VAL A 190 20.32 -10.89 7.51
CA VAL A 190 20.54 -9.81 6.53
C VAL A 190 20.85 -8.55 7.32
N ASP A 191 21.82 -7.76 6.89
CA ASP A 191 22.10 -6.44 7.47
C ASP A 191 21.47 -5.38 6.56
N GLU A 192 20.59 -4.56 7.12
CA GLU A 192 19.83 -3.52 6.41
C GLU A 192 19.84 -2.24 7.25
N ASP A 193 20.30 -1.13 6.68
CA ASP A 193 20.48 0.15 7.37
C ASP A 193 21.23 0.06 8.73
N GLY A 194 22.18 -0.88 8.82
CA GLY A 194 22.97 -1.12 10.03
C GLY A 194 22.25 -1.92 11.12
N GLU A 195 21.02 -2.35 10.87
CA GLU A 195 20.27 -3.27 11.73
C GLU A 195 20.35 -4.69 11.18
N ARG A 196 20.62 -5.65 12.07
CA ARG A 196 20.61 -7.06 11.73
C ARG A 196 19.19 -7.60 11.79
N LEU A 197 18.73 -8.16 10.67
CA LEU A 197 17.46 -8.83 10.50
C LEU A 197 17.65 -10.33 10.36
N ILE A 198 16.64 -11.11 10.78
CA ILE A 198 16.55 -12.54 10.51
C ILE A 198 15.57 -12.74 9.36
N ARG A 199 16.04 -13.37 8.28
CA ARG A 199 15.23 -13.71 7.12
C ARG A 199 14.67 -15.12 7.25
N TYR A 200 13.39 -15.23 6.98
CA TYR A 200 12.62 -16.46 6.95
C TYR A 200 12.14 -16.74 5.53
N ALA A 201 12.13 -18.01 5.15
CA ALA A 201 11.55 -18.48 3.88
C ALA A 201 10.36 -19.39 4.15
N PRO A 202 9.32 -19.38 3.29
CA PRO A 202 8.18 -20.25 3.44
C PRO A 202 8.58 -21.72 3.21
N THR A 203 8.09 -22.61 4.06
CA THR A 203 8.32 -24.06 3.97
C THR A 203 7.10 -24.85 3.58
N ASP A 204 5.91 -24.35 3.93
CA ASP A 204 4.62 -24.95 3.60
C ASP A 204 3.55 -23.85 3.55
N VAL A 205 2.39 -24.15 2.98
CA VAL A 205 1.21 -23.27 3.03
C VAL A 205 -0.06 -24.03 3.37
N ALA A 206 -0.89 -23.46 4.22
CA ALA A 206 -2.19 -24.00 4.64
C ALA A 206 -3.28 -23.91 3.54
N VAL A 207 -2.93 -23.48 2.31
CA VAL A 207 -3.85 -23.32 1.20
C VAL A 207 -3.84 -24.56 0.31
N ARG A 208 -4.95 -25.29 0.29
CA ARG A 208 -5.11 -26.46 -0.58
C ARG A 208 -4.90 -26.13 -2.05
N ASN A 209 -4.14 -26.99 -2.74
CA ASN A 209 -3.78 -26.88 -4.15
C ASN A 209 -3.08 -25.55 -4.51
N ALA A 210 -2.37 -24.94 -3.56
CA ALA A 210 -1.46 -23.86 -3.87
C ALA A 210 -0.21 -24.43 -4.57
N THR A 211 0.25 -23.75 -5.60
CA THR A 211 1.50 -24.04 -6.31
C THR A 211 2.37 -22.80 -6.36
N ASP A 212 3.63 -22.97 -6.79
CA ASP A 212 4.53 -21.85 -7.08
C ASP A 212 4.75 -20.89 -5.90
N ILE A 213 4.69 -21.44 -4.69
CA ILE A 213 4.79 -20.71 -3.42
C ILE A 213 6.17 -20.05 -3.32
N ARG A 214 6.17 -18.73 -3.21
CA ARG A 214 7.36 -17.90 -3.12
C ARG A 214 7.17 -16.84 -2.05
N GLY A 215 8.22 -16.50 -1.32
CA GLY A 215 8.11 -15.44 -0.34
C GLY A 215 9.28 -15.38 0.62
N TYR A 216 9.19 -14.43 1.53
CA TYR A 216 10.10 -14.31 2.65
C TYR A 216 9.47 -13.43 3.73
N LEU A 217 10.08 -13.43 4.89
CA LEU A 217 9.74 -12.51 5.97
C LEU A 217 11.02 -12.11 6.69
N THR A 218 11.15 -10.84 7.06
CA THR A 218 12.28 -10.32 7.84
C THR A 218 11.81 -9.85 9.21
N VAL A 219 12.59 -10.20 10.23
CA VAL A 219 12.30 -9.87 11.63
C VAL A 219 13.50 -9.17 12.22
N ASP A 220 13.27 -8.05 12.90
CA ASP A 220 14.35 -7.36 13.60
C ASP A 220 14.68 -7.99 14.96
N ARG A 221 15.72 -7.48 15.63
CA ARG A 221 16.14 -7.95 16.96
C ARG A 221 15.07 -7.85 18.05
N ASN A 222 14.07 -7.00 17.86
CA ASN A 222 12.97 -6.80 18.81
C ASN A 222 11.81 -7.74 18.52
N GLY A 223 11.85 -8.52 17.44
CA GLY A 223 10.74 -9.38 17.01
C GLY A 223 9.64 -8.62 16.27
N VAL A 224 9.95 -7.46 15.70
CA VAL A 224 9.06 -6.73 14.79
C VAL A 224 9.26 -7.29 13.39
N VAL A 225 8.17 -7.65 12.73
CA VAL A 225 8.18 -8.00 11.31
C VAL A 225 8.42 -6.71 10.52
N ARG A 226 9.52 -6.63 9.78
CA ARG A 226 9.88 -5.48 8.94
C ARG A 226 9.29 -5.63 7.55
N GLU A 227 9.53 -6.78 6.95
CA GLU A 227 8.98 -7.11 5.64
C GLU A 227 8.37 -8.51 5.69
N ALA A 228 7.29 -8.69 4.94
CA ALA A 228 6.69 -9.99 4.71
C ALA A 228 6.11 -10.00 3.31
N VAL A 229 6.51 -10.99 2.52
CA VAL A 229 5.96 -11.20 1.19
C VAL A 229 5.63 -12.66 0.98
N LEU A 230 4.46 -12.90 0.38
CA LEU A 230 4.02 -14.22 -0.01
C LEU A 230 3.26 -14.15 -1.33
N ALA A 231 3.70 -14.95 -2.29
CA ALA A 231 3.04 -15.19 -3.56
C ALA A 231 2.83 -16.69 -3.77
N TYR A 232 1.70 -17.05 -4.37
CA TYR A 232 1.39 -18.42 -4.75
C TYR A 232 0.29 -18.44 -5.82
N ASP A 233 0.25 -19.49 -6.61
CA ASP A 233 -0.81 -19.73 -7.58
C ASP A 233 -1.87 -20.65 -6.97
N ARG A 234 -3.15 -20.36 -7.26
CA ARG A 234 -4.27 -21.21 -6.85
C ARG A 234 -5.36 -21.17 -7.91
N ALA A 235 -5.71 -22.35 -8.43
CA ALA A 235 -6.76 -22.49 -9.44
C ALA A 235 -6.58 -21.58 -10.68
N GLY A 236 -5.33 -21.41 -11.12
CA GLY A 236 -4.98 -20.56 -12.28
C GLY A 236 -4.94 -19.06 -11.98
N GLU A 237 -5.07 -18.64 -10.71
CA GLU A 237 -4.93 -17.24 -10.30
C GLU A 237 -3.72 -17.07 -9.38
N SER A 238 -2.86 -16.09 -9.69
CA SER A 238 -1.78 -15.66 -8.81
C SER A 238 -2.32 -14.80 -7.66
N LYS A 239 -1.88 -15.12 -6.45
CA LYS A 239 -2.12 -14.34 -5.22
C LYS A 239 -0.79 -13.74 -4.79
N ARG A 240 -0.82 -12.50 -4.30
CA ARG A 240 0.39 -11.82 -3.78
C ARG A 240 0.03 -10.92 -2.62
N PHE A 241 0.77 -11.05 -1.52
CA PHE A 241 0.61 -10.27 -0.30
C PHE A 241 1.98 -9.69 0.06
N GLU A 242 2.05 -8.38 0.27
CA GLU A 242 3.26 -7.66 0.61
C GLU A 242 2.99 -6.77 1.82
N TYR A 243 3.96 -6.69 2.71
CA TYR A 243 3.94 -5.83 3.89
C TYR A 243 5.37 -5.37 4.13
N ALA A 244 5.56 -4.06 4.28
CA ALA A 244 6.86 -3.48 4.57
C ALA A 244 6.68 -2.28 5.51
N VAL A 245 7.47 -2.23 6.59
CA VAL A 245 7.46 -1.16 7.57
C VAL A 245 8.89 -0.85 8.01
N ALA A 246 9.21 0.44 8.07
CA ALA A 246 10.52 0.91 8.47
C ALA A 246 10.40 2.05 9.50
N PRO A 247 11.38 2.19 10.40
CA PRO A 247 11.53 3.41 11.18
C PRO A 247 11.63 4.62 10.25
N ARG A 248 11.02 5.72 10.64
CA ARG A 248 11.10 6.96 9.89
C ARG A 248 12.37 7.73 10.28
N SER A 249 13.02 8.36 9.31
CA SER A 249 14.15 9.28 9.58
C SER A 249 13.69 10.43 10.48
N ALA A 250 14.50 10.78 11.48
CA ALA A 250 14.15 11.74 12.54
C ALA A 250 13.69 13.11 12.03
N ASP A 251 14.23 13.57 10.90
CA ASP A 251 13.94 14.91 10.34
C ASP A 251 12.81 14.90 9.30
N SER A 252 12.15 13.76 9.08
CA SER A 252 11.14 13.64 8.03
C SER A 252 9.73 13.88 8.58
N GLU A 253 9.11 15.00 8.20
CA GLU A 253 7.71 15.29 8.55
C GLU A 253 6.71 14.45 7.74
N VAL A 254 5.57 14.09 8.34
CA VAL A 254 4.43 13.57 7.56
C VAL A 254 3.86 14.70 6.72
N ALA A 255 3.94 14.55 5.40
CA ALA A 255 3.43 15.53 4.46
C ALA A 255 1.89 15.60 4.50
N PRO A 256 1.30 16.81 4.59
CA PRO A 256 -0.14 16.97 4.43
C PRO A 256 -0.60 16.49 3.05
N PRO A 257 -1.77 15.83 2.94
CA PRO A 257 -2.26 15.37 1.66
C PRO A 257 -2.71 16.54 0.78
N ALA A 258 -2.53 16.41 -0.53
CA ALA A 258 -2.84 17.47 -1.51
C ALA A 258 -4.31 17.93 -1.50
N TRP A 259 -5.23 17.07 -1.03
CA TRP A 259 -6.66 17.39 -0.94
C TRP A 259 -7.06 18.11 0.35
N LEU A 260 -6.16 18.26 1.32
CA LEU A 260 -6.46 18.89 2.62
C LEU A 260 -7.13 20.27 2.51
N PRO A 261 -6.77 21.16 1.57
CA PRO A 261 -7.47 22.43 1.40
C PRO A 261 -8.96 22.29 1.11
N ALA A 262 -9.38 21.26 0.36
CA ALA A 262 -10.80 21.00 0.09
C ALA A 262 -11.55 20.62 1.37
N ALA A 263 -10.95 19.75 2.20
CA ALA A 263 -11.54 19.35 3.47
C ALA A 263 -11.70 20.52 4.47
N ARG A 264 -10.84 21.53 4.39
CA ARG A 264 -10.96 22.75 5.21
C ARG A 264 -12.04 23.71 4.71
N ALA A 265 -12.39 23.66 3.44
CA ALA A 265 -13.44 24.51 2.86
C ALA A 265 -14.85 24.02 3.20
N ASP A 266 -15.00 22.72 3.51
CA ASP A 266 -16.27 22.06 3.85
C ASP A 266 -16.59 22.08 5.37
N ALA A 267 -15.70 22.62 6.20
CA ALA A 267 -15.75 22.58 7.67
C ALA A 267 -16.46 23.78 8.32
#